data_AF-A0A933ITK9-F1
#
_entry.id   AF-A0A933ITK9-F1
#
_cell.length_a   1.000
_cell.length_b   1.000
_cell.length_c   1.000
_cell.angle_alpha   90.00
_cell.angle_beta   90.00
_cell.angle_gamma   90.00
#
_symmetry.space_group_name_H-M   'P 1'
#
loop_
_entity.id
_entity.type
_entity.pdbx_description
1 polymer ?
#
loop_
_entity_poly.entity_id
_entity_poly.type
_entity_poly.pdbx_seq_one_letter_code
_entity_poly.pdbx_strand_id
1 'polypeptide(L)' 'MVEHHVTFGVGFDITERFGVHLGFMHAFKNTISEKGTDITGQPVELESSLSESSFDFGLTWRF' A
#
# COMPACT_ATOMS: atom_id res chain seq x y z
N MET A 1 1.93 -6.41 -14.50
CA MET A 1 2.53 -6.89 -13.24
C MET A 1 1.45 -6.80 -12.18
N VAL A 2 1.24 -7.85 -11.38
CA VAL A 2 0.13 -7.88 -10.42
C VAL A 2 0.66 -7.40 -9.08
N GLU A 3 0.11 -6.30 -8.58
CA GLU A 3 0.35 -5.83 -7.22
C GLU A 3 -0.36 -6.77 -6.24
N HIS A 4 0.43 -7.48 -5.44
CA HIS A 4 -0.08 -8.22 -4.31
C HIS A 4 0.00 -7.31 -3.09
N HIS A 5 -1.16 -6.99 -2.50
CA HIS A 5 -1.24 -6.37 -1.19
C HIS A 5 -1.91 -7.33 -0.21
N VAL A 6 -1.46 -7.29 1.03
CA VAL A 6 -2.14 -7.93 2.15
C VAL A 6 -2.55 -6.84 3.12
N THR A 7 -3.81 -6.90 3.53
CA THR A 7 -4.43 -5.92 4.42
C THR A 7 -4.92 -6.65 5.66
N PHE A 8 -4.56 -6.12 6.82
CA PHE A 8 -5.03 -6.58 8.12
C PHE A 8 -5.77 -5.43 8.80
N GLY A 9 -6.90 -5.74 9.44
CA GLY A 9 -7.68 -4.74 10.16
C GLY A 9 -8.29 -5.32 11.43
N VAL A 10 -8.35 -4.51 12.47
CA VAL A 10 -9.06 -4.79 13.72
C VAL A 10 -9.99 -3.62 14.04
N GLY A 11 -11.24 -3.94 14.36
CA GLY A 11 -12.24 -2.98 14.81
C GLY A 11 -12.73 -3.36 16.19
N PHE A 12 -12.93 -2.35 17.05
CA PHE A 12 -13.53 -2.53 18.35
C PHE A 12 -14.59 -1.46 18.60
N ASP A 13 -15.84 -1.92 18.78
CA ASP A 13 -16.95 -1.06 19.19
C ASP A 13 -16.91 -0.91 20.72
N ILE A 14 -16.54 0.29 21.18
CA ILE A 14 -16.50 0.61 22.62
C ILE A 14 -17.92 0.77 23.16
N THR A 15 -18.81 1.35 22.36
CA THR A 15 -20.24 1.47 22.63
C THR A 15 -21.02 1.32 21.33
N GLU A 16 -22.35 1.17 21.39
CA GLU A 16 -23.20 1.19 20.19
C GLU A 16 -23.04 2.46 19.33
N ARG A 17 -22.49 3.52 19.92
CA ARG A 17 -22.31 4.84 19.29
C ARG A 17 -20.86 5.17 18.98
N PHE A 18 -19.89 4.43 19.50
CA PHE A 18 -18.47 4.75 19.35
C PHE A 18 -17.65 3.51 19.05
N GLY A 19 -16.97 3.53 17.91
CA GLY A 19 -16.08 2.46 17.45
C GLY A 19 -14.72 2.99 17.04
N VAL A 20 -13.71 2.15 17.21
CA VAL A 20 -12.32 2.42 16.82
C VAL A 20 -11.88 1.35 15.83
N HIS A 21 -11.18 1.77 14.78
CA HIS A 21 -10.65 0.89 13.74
C HIS A 21 -9.16 1.15 13.55
N LEU A 22 -8.41 0.07 13.40
CA LEU A 22 -7.00 0.09 13.07
C LEU A 22 -6.80 -0.82 11.86
N GLY A 23 -6.05 -0.34 10.88
CA GLY A 23 -5.70 -1.12 9.70
C GLY A 23 -4.24 -0.96 9.33
N PHE A 24 -3.73 -2.00 8.70
CA PHE A 24 -2.37 -2.10 8.24
C PHE A 24 -2.36 -2.77 6.87
N MET A 25 -1.68 -2.16 5.91
CA MET A 25 -1.51 -2.66 4.56
C MET A 25 -0.02 -2.85 4.29
N HIS A 26 0.33 -3.99 3.71
CA HIS A 26 1.64 -4.24 3.15
C HIS A 26 1.52 -4.61 1.68
N ALA A 27 2.05 -3.75 0.81
CA ALA A 27 2.17 -4.01 -0.62
C ALA A 27 3.52 -4.67 -0.90
N PHE A 28 3.47 -5.89 -1.43
CA PHE A 28 4.66 -6.66 -1.76
C PHE A 28 5.38 -6.05 -2.96
N LYS A 29 6.71 -6.08 -2.89
CA LYS A 29 7.62 -5.46 -3.84
C LYS A 29 7.30 -5.90 -5.27
N ASN A 30 6.96 -4.96 -6.14
CA ASN A 30 6.87 -5.21 -7.56
C ASN A 30 8.14 -4.72 -8.26
N THR A 31 8.80 -5.61 -8.99
CA THR A 31 9.96 -5.29 -9.82
C THR A 31 9.44 -4.85 -11.18
N ILE A 32 9.34 -3.55 -11.40
CA ILE A 32 9.08 -2.98 -12.73
C ILE A 32 10.43 -2.88 -13.43
N SER A 33 10.65 -3.75 -14.42
CA SER A 33 11.78 -3.66 -15.33
C SER A 33 11.32 -2.87 -16.54
N GLU A 34 11.68 -1.59 -16.59
CA GLU A 34 11.35 -0.70 -17.70
C GLU A 34 12.57 -0.57 -18.61
N LYS A 35 12.41 -0.96 -19.88
CA LYS A 35 13.46 -0.79 -20.89
C LYS A 35 13.31 0.60 -21.49
N GLY A 36 14.16 1.52 -21.05
CA GLY A 36 14.22 2.90 -21.53
C GLY A 36 15.36 3.12 -22.52
N THR A 37 15.36 4.27 -23.18
CA THR A 37 16.51 4.76 -23.96
C THR A 37 17.02 6.00 -23.26
N ASP A 38 18.29 6.00 -22.86
CA ASP A 38 18.96 7.16 -22.25
C ASP A 38 19.07 8.32 -23.25
N ILE A 39 19.35 9.54 -22.78
CA ILE A 39 19.46 10.76 -23.61
C ILE A 39 20.53 10.62 -24.71
N THR A 40 21.42 9.64 -24.56
CA THR A 40 22.50 9.27 -25.48
C THR A 40 22.12 8.18 -26.50
N GLY A 41 20.86 7.70 -26.50
CA GLY A 41 20.39 6.66 -27.42
C GLY A 41 20.69 5.21 -26.99
N GLN A 42 21.25 5.02 -25.80
CA GLN A 42 21.63 3.70 -25.28
C GLN A 42 20.44 3.04 -24.54
N PRO A 43 20.19 1.74 -24.75
CA PRO A 43 19.17 1.03 -23.99
C PRO A 43 19.61 0.92 -22.52
N VAL A 44 18.80 1.45 -21.61
CA VAL A 44 18.99 1.34 -20.17
C VAL A 44 17.84 0.52 -19.60
N GLU A 45 18.17 -0.54 -18.87
CA GLU A 45 17.21 -1.26 -18.05
C GLU A 45 17.15 -0.60 -16.68
N LEU A 46 16.05 0.11 -16.41
CA LEU A 46 15.78 0.67 -15.10
C LEU A 46 14.96 -0.35 -14.31
N GLU A 47 15.57 -0.94 -13.30
CA GLU A 47 14.90 -1.83 -12.36
C GLU A 47 14.44 -1.01 -11.15
N SER A 48 13.16 -0.62 -11.15
CA SER A 48 12.55 0.04 -10.00
C SER A 48 11.78 -0.99 -9.19
N SER A 49 12.01 -0.99 -7.89
CA SER A 49 11.42 -1.97 -6.99
C SER A 49 10.71 -1.25 -5.84
N LEU A 50 9.39 -1.14 -5.96
CA LEU A 50 8.56 -0.35 -5.05
C LEU A 50 7.85 -1.29 -4.07
N SER A 51 8.09 -1.08 -2.78
CA SER A 51 7.35 -1.71 -1.68
C SER A 51 6.69 -0.61 -0.86
N GLU A 52 5.39 -0.73 -0.61
CA GLU A 52 4.62 0.26 0.15
C GLU A 52 4.06 -0.39 1.42
N SER A 53 4.02 0.37 2.51
CA SER A 53 3.36 -0.05 3.73
C SER A 53 2.59 1.13 4.29
N SER A 54 1.34 0.89 4.65
CA SER A 54 0.41 1.93 5.07
C SER A 54 -0.27 1.52 6.37
N PHE A 55 -0.54 2.50 7.23
CA PHE A 55 -1.24 2.33 8.50
C PHE A 55 -2.42 3.29 8.55
N ASP A 56 -3.58 2.79 8.96
CA ASP A 56 -4.81 3.55 9.09
C ASP A 56 -5.39 3.49 10.50
N PHE A 57 -5.97 4.60 10.93
CA PHE A 57 -6.68 4.74 12.19
C PHE A 57 -8.00 5.45 11.96
N GLY A 58 -9.09 4.83 12.37
CA GLY A 58 -10.45 5.30 12.18
C GLY A 58 -11.21 5.43 13.50
N LEU A 59 -12.01 6.49 13.60
CA LEU A 59 -12.96 6.70 14.69
C LEU A 59 -14.37 6.82 14.10
N THR A 60 -15.31 6.05 14.63
CA THR A 60 -16.70 6.06 14.23
C THR A 60 -17.54 6.62 15.37
N TRP A 61 -18.34 7.65 15.10
CA TRP A 61 -19.32 8.20 16.04
C TRP A 61 -20.71 8.22 15.39
N ARG A 62 -21.68 7.50 15.98
CA ARG A 62 -23.08 7.47 15.55
C ARG A 62 -23.94 8.38 16.42
N PHE A 63 -24.65 9.31 15.79
CA PHE A 63 -25.60 10.26 16.40
C PHE A 63 -27.03 9.74 16.30
#